data_AF-A0A662H974-F1
#
_entry.id   AF-A0A662H974-F1
#
_cell.length_a   1.000
_cell.length_b   1.000
_cell.length_c   1.000
_cell.angle_alpha   90.00
_cell.angle_beta   90.00
_cell.angle_gamma   90.00
#
_symmetry.space_group_name_H-M   'P 1'
#
loop_
_entity.id
_entity.type
_entity.pdbx_description
1 polymer ?
#
loop_
_entity_poly.entity_id
_entity_poly.type
_entity_poly.pdbx_seq_one_letter_code
_entity_poly.pdbx_strand_id
1 'polypeptide(L)'
;MQVILLAAIILVAIIAAVYFYMPKPVELEKEVVVYGIWAEAEGENFQKALDIFEEKTGVTVNYIPQSDIRTAIMTEFASGEVQFDIAIIPWAGLIKELARTGHIEDITPILKEEGLEEKLFKDLLEIVKVDGKYYGIPIKMSVKTLLWYNPKVFEKYGLKPPTNWDEFLSVCETLKNNGVQPLAAGGKTKWTLTEYMEAFLFGMHGPQLTFDLIEHKVEWTDPKVKETFALMADLIKKGYWGEHPEAE
;
A
#
# COMPACT_ATOMS: atom_id res chain seq x y z
N MET A 1 -32.42 50.02 35.19
CA MET A 1 -32.41 49.83 33.71
C MET A 1 -31.09 50.27 33.07
N GLN A 2 -30.54 51.45 33.39
CA GLN A 2 -29.27 51.94 32.80
C GLN A 2 -28.02 51.12 33.14
N VAL A 3 -27.90 50.58 34.36
CA VAL A 3 -26.71 49.79 34.77
C VAL A 3 -26.62 48.44 34.05
N ILE A 4 -27.77 47.78 33.84
CA ILE A 4 -27.84 46.50 33.12
C ILE A 4 -27.50 46.69 31.63
N LEU A 5 -27.95 47.82 31.05
CA LEU A 5 -27.65 48.16 29.65
C LEU A 5 -26.16 48.44 29.46
N LEU A 6 -25.52 49.16 30.40
CA LEU A 6 -24.07 49.41 30.35
C LEU A 6 -23.25 48.12 30.49
N ALA A 7 -23.65 47.23 31.41
CA ALA A 7 -22.99 45.94 31.59
C ALA A 7 -23.11 45.06 30.34
N ALA A 8 -24.27 45.05 29.67
CA ALA A 8 -24.45 44.33 28.42
C ALA A 8 -23.58 44.89 27.28
N ILE A 9 -23.47 46.22 27.15
CA ILE A 9 -22.63 46.87 26.13
C ILE A 9 -21.15 46.54 26.38
N ILE A 10 -20.68 46.59 27.63
CA ILE A 10 -19.29 46.25 27.98
C ILE A 10 -19.03 44.77 27.70
N LEU A 11 -19.96 43.88 28.02
CA LEU A 11 -19.82 42.45 27.75
C LEU A 11 -19.73 42.16 26.24
N VAL A 12 -20.59 42.80 25.43
CA VAL A 12 -20.56 42.67 23.97
C VAL A 12 -19.25 43.23 23.38
N ALA A 13 -18.77 44.38 23.89
CA ALA A 13 -17.51 44.95 23.46
C ALA A 13 -16.30 44.07 23.83
N ILE A 14 -16.33 43.44 25.01
CA ILE A 14 -15.30 42.47 25.43
C ILE A 14 -15.34 41.22 24.56
N ILE A 15 -16.54 40.66 24.28
CA ILE A 15 -16.67 39.49 23.40
C ILE A 15 -16.18 39.81 21.98
N ALA A 16 -16.55 40.98 21.44
CA ALA A 16 -16.09 41.43 20.14
C ALA A 16 -14.57 41.66 20.11
N ALA A 17 -13.99 42.25 21.16
CA ALA A 17 -12.55 42.42 21.28
C ALA A 17 -11.83 41.07 21.41
N VAL A 18 -12.32 40.15 22.23
CA VAL A 18 -11.77 38.79 22.35
C VAL A 18 -11.85 38.06 21.00
N TYR A 19 -12.96 38.18 20.27
CA TYR A 19 -13.09 37.61 18.93
C TYR A 19 -12.10 38.22 17.92
N PHE A 20 -11.85 39.54 17.99
CA PHE A 20 -10.95 40.24 17.06
C PHE A 20 -9.46 40.01 17.36
N TYR A 21 -9.12 39.74 18.64
CA TYR A 21 -7.74 39.52 19.10
C TYR A 21 -7.39 38.04 19.35
N MET A 22 -8.37 37.12 19.28
CA MET A 22 -8.07 35.71 19.15
C MET A 22 -7.38 35.48 17.79
N PRO A 23 -6.30 34.68 17.74
CA PRO A 23 -5.78 34.21 16.47
C PRO A 23 -6.94 33.51 15.76
N LYS A 24 -7.35 34.05 14.61
CA LYS A 24 -8.31 33.35 13.75
C LYS A 24 -7.72 31.96 13.47
N PRO A 25 -8.50 30.87 13.53
CA PRO A 25 -8.03 29.60 13.00
C PRO A 25 -7.51 29.88 11.59
N VAL A 26 -6.33 29.34 11.27
CA VAL A 26 -5.76 29.48 9.94
C VAL A 26 -6.80 28.91 8.97
N GLU A 27 -7.42 29.76 8.15
CA GLU A 27 -8.22 29.30 7.01
C GLU A 27 -7.23 28.65 6.04
N LEU A 28 -7.09 27.34 6.15
CA LEU A 28 -6.41 26.52 5.15
C LEU A 28 -7.39 26.34 3.98
N GLU A 29 -7.54 27.36 3.14
CA GLU A 29 -8.07 27.17 1.78
C GLU A 29 -7.02 26.42 0.95
N LYS A 30 -6.81 25.14 1.23
CA LYS A 30 -5.99 24.26 0.40
C LYS A 30 -6.68 22.92 0.31
N GLU A 31 -7.43 22.74 -0.77
CA GLU A 31 -7.72 21.40 -1.26
C GLU A 31 -6.38 20.71 -1.54
N VAL A 32 -6.20 19.52 -0.99
CA VAL A 32 -5.04 18.66 -1.23
C VAL A 32 -5.49 17.52 -2.13
N VAL A 33 -4.90 17.39 -3.30
CA VAL A 33 -5.22 16.32 -4.24
C VAL A 33 -4.34 15.11 -3.95
N VAL A 34 -4.97 13.96 -3.69
CA VAL A 34 -4.29 12.73 -3.31
C VAL A 34 -4.59 11.64 -4.34
N TYR A 35 -3.55 11.11 -4.98
CA TYR A 35 -3.65 9.93 -5.81
C TYR A 35 -3.36 8.65 -5.01
N GLY A 36 -4.02 7.56 -5.36
CA GLY A 36 -3.72 6.23 -4.83
C GLY A 36 -4.49 5.15 -5.58
N ILE A 37 -4.31 3.88 -5.21
CA ILE A 37 -4.90 2.76 -5.96
C ILE A 37 -6.20 2.21 -5.36
N TRP A 38 -6.62 2.71 -4.20
CA TRP A 38 -7.78 2.18 -3.48
C TRP A 38 -9.06 2.67 -4.12
N ALA A 39 -9.86 1.73 -4.63
CA ALA A 39 -11.16 1.99 -5.20
C ALA A 39 -12.23 1.18 -4.45
N GLU A 40 -13.49 1.39 -4.82
CA GLU A 40 -14.64 0.63 -4.28
C GLU A 40 -14.63 0.63 -2.73
N ALA A 41 -14.83 -0.53 -2.10
CA ALA A 41 -14.90 -0.63 -0.65
C ALA A 41 -13.64 -0.15 0.08
N GLU A 42 -12.43 -0.34 -0.49
CA GLU A 42 -11.19 0.16 0.14
C GLU A 42 -11.10 1.68 0.00
N GLY A 43 -11.45 2.22 -1.16
CA GLY A 43 -11.53 3.67 -1.41
C GLY A 43 -12.57 4.37 -0.53
N GLU A 44 -13.78 3.79 -0.39
CA GLU A 44 -14.84 4.30 0.49
C GLU A 44 -14.41 4.32 1.96
N ASN A 45 -13.68 3.30 2.41
CA ASN A 45 -13.17 3.26 3.77
C ASN A 45 -12.01 4.25 3.99
N PHE A 46 -11.18 4.47 2.97
CA PHE A 46 -10.16 5.50 3.02
C PHE A 46 -10.78 6.90 3.07
N GLN A 47 -11.82 7.15 2.27
CA GLN A 47 -12.55 8.41 2.29
C GLN A 47 -13.10 8.72 3.69
N LYS A 48 -13.68 7.75 4.40
CA LYS A 48 -14.12 7.95 5.80
C LYS A 48 -12.98 8.38 6.74
N ALA A 49 -11.76 7.91 6.50
CA ALA A 49 -10.60 8.33 7.28
C ALA A 49 -10.18 9.77 6.92
N LEU A 50 -10.29 10.14 5.64
CA LEU A 50 -10.08 11.52 5.18
C LEU A 50 -11.13 12.45 5.78
N ASP A 51 -12.42 12.10 5.77
CA ASP A 51 -13.50 12.93 6.34
C ASP A 51 -13.21 13.30 7.82
N ILE A 52 -12.70 12.34 8.61
CA ILE A 52 -12.28 12.59 10.01
C ILE A 52 -11.10 13.57 10.09
N PHE A 53 -10.16 13.46 9.15
CA PHE A 53 -9.04 14.39 9.05
C PHE A 53 -9.51 15.79 8.66
N GLU A 54 -10.41 15.90 7.68
CA GLU A 54 -10.99 17.17 7.24
C GLU A 54 -11.75 17.84 8.39
N GLU A 55 -12.60 17.11 9.11
CA GLU A 55 -13.35 17.63 10.27
C GLU A 55 -12.41 18.18 11.36
N LYS A 56 -11.29 17.52 11.61
CA LYS A 56 -10.33 17.91 12.66
C LYS A 56 -9.43 19.07 12.28
N THR A 57 -9.13 19.23 10.99
CA THR A 57 -8.08 20.14 10.53
C THR A 57 -8.61 21.32 9.71
N GLY A 58 -9.80 21.19 9.14
CA GLY A 58 -10.36 22.14 8.18
C GLY A 58 -9.75 22.05 6.77
N VAL A 59 -8.78 21.16 6.55
CA VAL A 59 -8.20 20.90 5.21
C VAL A 59 -9.18 20.06 4.40
N THR A 60 -9.37 20.38 3.12
CA THR A 60 -10.14 19.54 2.19
C THR A 60 -9.19 18.59 1.45
N VAL A 61 -9.57 17.34 1.26
CA VAL A 61 -8.77 16.32 0.59
C VAL A 61 -9.58 15.69 -0.55
N ASN A 62 -9.08 15.87 -1.76
CA ASN A 62 -9.67 15.27 -2.95
C ASN A 62 -8.89 14.00 -3.32
N TYR A 63 -9.45 12.84 -2.95
CA TYR A 63 -8.85 11.56 -3.27
C TYR A 63 -9.30 11.05 -4.64
N ILE A 64 -8.34 10.80 -5.52
CA ILE A 64 -8.58 10.34 -6.89
C ILE A 64 -7.92 8.95 -7.08
N PRO A 65 -8.72 7.88 -7.10
CA PRO A 65 -8.21 6.54 -7.38
C PRO A 65 -7.64 6.42 -8.80
N GLN A 66 -6.46 5.82 -8.90
CA GLN A 66 -5.74 5.54 -10.14
C GLN A 66 -5.64 4.03 -10.32
N SER A 67 -6.23 3.50 -11.39
CA SER A 67 -6.11 2.07 -11.73
C SER A 67 -4.67 1.68 -12.07
N ASP A 68 -3.89 2.64 -12.59
CA ASP A 68 -2.45 2.51 -12.81
C ASP A 68 -1.76 3.79 -12.33
N ILE A 69 -1.36 3.80 -11.05
CA ILE A 69 -0.70 4.94 -10.41
C ILE A 69 0.62 5.30 -11.10
N ARG A 70 1.38 4.33 -11.64
CA ARG A 70 2.66 4.62 -12.30
C ARG A 70 2.43 5.39 -13.57
N THR A 71 1.56 4.88 -14.44
CA THR A 71 1.25 5.54 -15.70
C THR A 71 0.70 6.94 -15.44
N ALA A 72 -0.23 7.10 -14.50
CA ALA A 72 -0.81 8.40 -14.16
C ALA A 72 0.25 9.44 -13.77
N ILE A 73 1.09 9.15 -12.75
CA ILE A 73 2.07 10.13 -12.27
C ILE A 73 3.17 10.41 -13.31
N MET A 74 3.63 9.39 -14.05
CA MET A 74 4.70 9.55 -15.03
C MET A 74 4.22 10.35 -16.24
N THR A 75 2.97 10.21 -16.64
CA THR A 75 2.36 11.05 -17.69
C THR A 75 2.31 12.51 -17.25
N GLU A 76 1.89 12.80 -16.03
CA GLU A 76 1.84 14.17 -15.51
C GLU A 76 3.24 14.79 -15.42
N PHE A 77 4.22 14.07 -14.87
CA PHE A 77 5.62 14.52 -14.85
C PHE A 77 6.17 14.78 -16.26
N ALA A 78 5.87 13.90 -17.22
CA ALA A 78 6.31 14.08 -18.61
C ALA A 78 5.64 15.28 -19.29
N SER A 79 4.40 15.60 -18.91
CA SER A 79 3.67 16.77 -19.42
C SER A 79 4.13 18.08 -18.79
N GLY A 80 4.70 18.03 -17.59
CA GLY A 80 5.02 19.21 -16.77
C GLY A 80 3.82 19.78 -16.01
N GLU A 81 2.64 19.19 -16.14
CA GLU A 81 1.40 19.60 -15.48
C GLU A 81 0.99 18.56 -14.42
N VAL A 82 1.59 18.68 -13.24
CA VAL A 82 1.26 17.82 -12.08
C VAL A 82 -0.01 18.32 -11.41
N GLN A 83 -1.00 17.43 -11.26
CA GLN A 83 -2.34 17.73 -10.71
C GLN A 83 -2.53 17.20 -9.28
N PHE A 84 -1.63 16.35 -8.79
CA PHE A 84 -1.67 15.81 -7.44
C PHE A 84 -0.63 16.46 -6.53
N ASP A 85 -0.94 16.53 -5.23
CA ASP A 85 0.01 16.96 -4.20
C ASP A 85 0.68 15.74 -3.52
N ILE A 86 -0.08 14.65 -3.35
CA ILE A 86 0.38 13.43 -2.67
C ILE A 86 0.04 12.21 -3.52
N ALA A 87 0.99 11.29 -3.67
CA ALA A 87 0.74 9.99 -4.29
C ALA A 87 1.02 8.84 -3.30
N ILE A 88 0.01 8.01 -3.06
CA ILE A 88 0.14 6.76 -2.30
C ILE A 88 0.69 5.69 -3.23
N ILE A 89 2.02 5.50 -3.18
CA ILE A 89 2.74 4.57 -4.03
C ILE A 89 2.93 3.22 -3.30
N PRO A 90 2.45 2.09 -3.84
CA PRO A 90 2.46 0.81 -3.12
C PRO A 90 3.82 0.11 -3.09
N TRP A 91 4.81 0.57 -3.86
CA TRP A 91 6.12 -0.08 -3.94
C TRP A 91 7.27 0.94 -3.81
N ALA A 92 8.19 0.63 -2.89
CA ALA A 92 9.34 1.48 -2.57
C ALA A 92 10.26 1.75 -3.76
N GLY A 93 10.35 0.84 -4.74
CA GLY A 93 11.21 1.01 -5.91
C GLY A 93 10.90 2.27 -6.71
N LEU A 94 9.62 2.62 -6.89
CA LEU A 94 9.22 3.83 -7.61
C LEU A 94 9.45 5.09 -6.78
N ILE A 95 9.25 5.03 -5.45
CA ILE A 95 9.62 6.14 -4.57
C ILE A 95 11.11 6.45 -4.72
N LYS A 96 11.97 5.43 -4.71
CA LYS A 96 13.42 5.60 -4.90
C LYS A 96 13.78 6.13 -6.29
N GLU A 97 13.10 5.65 -7.33
CA GLU A 97 13.24 6.14 -8.71
C GLU A 97 12.92 7.64 -8.78
N LEU A 98 11.73 8.02 -8.31
CA LEU A 98 11.25 9.40 -8.33
C LEU A 98 12.16 10.34 -7.53
N ALA A 99 12.61 9.91 -6.35
CA ALA A 99 13.55 10.66 -5.51
C ALA A 99 14.87 10.94 -6.25
N ARG A 100 15.46 9.92 -6.90
CA ARG A 100 16.70 10.07 -7.67
C ARG A 100 16.54 10.98 -8.88
N THR A 101 15.37 10.95 -9.50
CA THR A 101 15.03 11.83 -10.63
C THR A 101 14.58 13.23 -10.22
N GLY A 102 14.43 13.50 -8.91
CA GLY A 102 14.03 14.80 -8.39
C GLY A 102 12.54 15.14 -8.56
N HIS A 103 11.68 14.14 -8.79
CA HIS A 103 10.23 14.34 -8.99
C HIS A 103 9.44 14.47 -7.67
N ILE A 104 10.02 14.10 -6.53
CA ILE A 104 9.37 14.14 -5.22
C ILE A 104 10.25 14.80 -4.17
N GLU A 105 9.63 15.42 -3.16
CA GLU A 105 10.31 16.25 -2.17
C GLU A 105 10.99 15.45 -1.06
N ASP A 106 12.10 16.00 -0.56
CA ASP A 106 12.78 15.53 0.65
C ASP A 106 11.98 15.95 1.89
N ILE A 107 11.31 15.00 2.53
CA ILE A 107 10.47 15.23 3.72
C ILE A 107 11.24 15.05 5.04
N THR A 108 12.56 14.86 4.99
CA THR A 108 13.40 14.72 6.19
C THR A 108 13.22 15.87 7.19
N PRO A 109 13.12 17.16 6.77
CA PRO A 109 12.87 18.26 7.71
C PRO A 109 11.54 18.09 8.47
N ILE A 110 10.47 17.71 7.75
CA ILE A 110 9.12 17.51 8.32
C ILE A 110 9.15 16.38 9.34
N LEU A 111 9.80 15.25 9.02
CA LEU A 111 9.89 14.11 9.94
C LEU A 111 10.64 14.46 11.23
N LYS A 112 11.64 15.34 11.16
CA LYS A 112 12.39 15.81 12.34
C LYS A 112 11.59 16.80 13.16
N GLU A 113 10.97 17.79 12.53
CA GLU A 113 10.16 18.82 13.20
C GLU A 113 8.99 18.20 13.97
N GLU A 114 8.30 17.25 13.37
CA GLU A 114 7.15 16.55 13.97
C GLU A 114 7.54 15.40 14.92
N GLY A 115 8.85 15.12 15.04
CA GLY A 115 9.37 13.99 15.80
C GLY A 115 8.82 12.64 15.32
N LEU A 116 8.54 12.50 14.03
CA LEU A 116 7.98 11.29 13.42
C LEU A 116 9.04 10.22 13.18
N GLU A 117 10.31 10.61 12.98
CA GLU A 117 11.40 9.65 12.76
C GLU A 117 11.56 8.66 13.94
N GLU A 118 11.27 9.09 15.17
CA GLU A 118 11.33 8.24 16.36
C GLU A 118 10.05 7.43 16.60
N LYS A 119 8.91 7.91 16.08
CA LYS A 119 7.58 7.30 16.29
C LYS A 119 7.27 6.21 15.26
N LEU A 120 7.87 6.29 14.07
CA LEU A 120 7.67 5.34 12.99
C LEU A 120 8.63 4.15 13.10
N PHE A 121 8.21 3.01 12.56
CA PHE A 121 9.07 1.82 12.49
C PHE A 121 10.28 2.11 11.59
N LYS A 122 11.47 2.07 12.16
CA LYS A 122 12.73 2.42 11.47
C LYS A 122 12.92 1.63 10.17
N ASP A 123 12.66 0.32 10.21
CA ASP A 123 12.81 -0.54 9.03
C ASP A 123 11.87 -0.12 7.88
N LEU A 124 10.69 0.42 8.20
CA LEU A 124 9.77 0.95 7.19
C LEU A 124 10.21 2.32 6.67
N LEU A 125 10.84 3.15 7.50
CA LEU A 125 11.39 4.42 7.02
C LEU A 125 12.59 4.21 6.09
N GLU A 126 13.42 3.19 6.35
CA GLU A 126 14.59 2.89 5.52
C GLU A 126 14.21 2.47 4.09
N ILE A 127 13.04 1.85 3.87
CA ILE A 127 12.63 1.46 2.52
C ILE A 127 12.31 2.67 1.61
N VAL A 128 12.01 3.85 2.18
CA VAL A 128 11.73 5.09 1.44
C VAL A 128 12.88 6.10 1.51
N LYS A 129 14.05 5.66 1.99
CA LYS A 129 15.26 6.47 2.10
C LYS A 129 16.13 6.36 0.86
N VAL A 130 16.64 7.51 0.39
CA VAL A 130 17.60 7.63 -0.70
C VAL A 130 18.66 8.64 -0.29
N ASP A 131 19.93 8.24 -0.38
CA ASP A 131 21.09 9.10 -0.09
C ASP A 131 20.99 9.84 1.26
N GLY A 132 20.49 9.14 2.28
CA GLY A 132 20.35 9.66 3.65
C GLY A 132 19.11 10.52 3.90
N LYS A 133 18.24 10.71 2.91
CA LYS A 133 17.02 11.53 2.97
C LYS A 133 15.77 10.68 2.79
N TYR A 134 14.67 11.05 3.45
CA TYR A 134 13.39 10.36 3.34
C TYR A 134 12.48 11.06 2.32
N TYR A 135 11.82 10.26 1.48
CA TYR A 135 10.95 10.75 0.39
C TYR A 135 9.53 10.17 0.47
N GLY A 136 9.11 9.72 1.64
CA GLY A 136 7.77 9.19 1.86
C GLY A 136 7.52 8.78 3.30
N ILE A 137 6.25 8.59 3.63
CA ILE A 137 5.79 8.13 4.94
C ILE A 137 5.11 6.77 4.75
N PRO A 138 5.65 5.68 5.33
CA PRO A 138 4.98 4.38 5.30
C PRO A 138 3.72 4.41 6.18
N ILE A 139 2.54 4.29 5.56
CA ILE A 139 1.25 4.33 6.27
C ILE A 139 0.56 2.97 6.38
N LYS A 140 1.02 1.98 5.62
CA LYS A 140 0.44 0.62 5.56
C LYS A 140 1.54 -0.38 5.29
N MET A 141 1.45 -1.54 5.94
CA MET A 141 2.25 -2.71 5.62
C MET A 141 1.31 -3.86 5.27
N SER A 142 1.69 -4.63 4.25
CA SER A 142 0.97 -5.86 3.87
C SER A 142 1.94 -7.02 4.01
N VAL A 143 1.56 -8.03 4.81
CA VAL A 143 2.33 -9.27 4.92
C VAL A 143 1.91 -10.18 3.77
N LYS A 144 2.86 -10.44 2.88
CA LYS A 144 2.70 -11.33 1.72
C LYS A 144 3.13 -12.75 2.06
N THR A 145 2.97 -13.67 1.10
CA THR A 145 3.41 -15.08 1.24
C THR A 145 2.62 -15.88 2.28
N LEU A 146 1.41 -15.44 2.62
CA LEU A 146 0.48 -16.20 3.45
C LEU A 146 -0.38 -17.13 2.57
N LEU A 147 -0.44 -18.41 2.93
CA LEU A 147 -1.38 -19.34 2.34
C LEU A 147 -2.70 -19.34 3.12
N TRP A 148 -3.71 -18.72 2.54
CA TRP A 148 -5.07 -18.74 3.07
C TRP A 148 -5.80 -20.00 2.60
N TYR A 149 -6.68 -20.54 3.44
CA TYR A 149 -7.48 -21.73 3.12
C TYR A 149 -8.93 -21.55 3.56
N ASN A 150 -9.84 -22.32 2.96
CA ASN A 150 -11.25 -22.34 3.34
C ASN A 150 -11.47 -23.40 4.44
N PRO A 151 -11.79 -23.01 5.69
CA PRO A 151 -11.94 -23.96 6.80
C PRO A 151 -13.05 -24.98 6.57
N LYS A 152 -14.16 -24.60 5.90
CA LYS A 152 -15.28 -25.51 5.61
C LYS A 152 -14.87 -26.59 4.62
N VAL A 153 -14.04 -26.25 3.64
CA VAL A 153 -13.50 -27.22 2.67
C VAL A 153 -12.55 -28.17 3.39
N PHE A 154 -11.66 -27.66 4.24
CA PHE A 154 -10.73 -28.50 4.99
C PHE A 154 -11.45 -29.45 5.94
N GLU A 155 -12.45 -28.97 6.69
CA GLU A 155 -13.28 -29.79 7.56
C GLU A 155 -14.02 -30.88 6.79
N LYS A 156 -14.64 -30.54 5.65
CA LYS A 156 -15.37 -31.49 4.79
C LYS A 156 -14.51 -32.68 4.33
N TYR A 157 -13.23 -32.44 4.06
CA TYR A 157 -12.30 -33.48 3.56
C TYR A 157 -11.32 -33.97 4.62
N GLY A 158 -11.49 -33.60 5.90
CA GLY A 158 -10.61 -34.03 6.99
C GLY A 158 -9.16 -33.56 6.87
N LEU A 159 -8.94 -32.43 6.18
CA LEU A 159 -7.62 -31.86 5.92
C LEU A 159 -7.13 -31.02 7.10
N LYS A 160 -5.81 -30.93 7.25
CA LYS A 160 -5.14 -30.01 8.17
C LYS A 160 -4.25 -29.04 7.37
N PRO A 161 -4.01 -27.81 7.88
CA PRO A 161 -3.03 -26.91 7.28
C PRO A 161 -1.67 -27.63 7.15
N PRO A 162 -1.08 -27.67 5.95
CA PRO A 162 0.17 -28.36 5.72
C PRO A 162 1.33 -27.61 6.38
N THR A 163 2.27 -28.35 6.95
CA THR A 163 3.47 -27.81 7.62
C THR A 163 4.75 -27.99 6.81
N ASN A 164 4.68 -28.76 5.73
CA ASN A 164 5.77 -29.03 4.81
C ASN A 164 5.24 -29.24 3.38
N TRP A 165 6.19 -29.39 2.44
CA TRP A 165 5.89 -29.48 1.02
C TRP A 165 5.10 -30.73 0.65
N ASP A 166 5.45 -31.89 1.21
CA ASP A 166 4.77 -33.15 0.89
C ASP A 166 3.31 -33.15 1.40
N GLU A 167 3.08 -32.60 2.59
CA GLU A 167 1.74 -32.35 3.11
C GLU A 167 0.94 -31.39 2.22
N PHE A 168 1.58 -30.32 1.73
CA PHE A 168 0.94 -29.38 0.81
C PHE A 168 0.52 -30.06 -0.50
N LEU A 169 1.39 -30.88 -1.09
CA LEU A 169 1.05 -31.66 -2.28
C LEU A 169 -0.07 -32.66 -2.02
N SER A 170 -0.09 -33.30 -0.85
CA SER A 170 -1.16 -34.23 -0.44
C SER A 170 -2.53 -33.52 -0.30
N VAL A 171 -2.55 -32.33 0.28
CA VAL A 171 -3.73 -31.46 0.33
C VAL A 171 -4.20 -31.14 -1.09
N CYS A 172 -3.29 -30.74 -1.98
CA CYS A 172 -3.65 -30.39 -3.35
C CYS A 172 -4.22 -31.59 -4.12
N GLU A 173 -3.61 -32.76 -4.05
CA GLU A 173 -4.14 -33.98 -4.68
C GLU A 173 -5.51 -34.35 -4.12
N THR A 174 -5.72 -34.25 -2.80
CA THR A 174 -7.01 -34.57 -2.18
C THR A 174 -8.11 -33.64 -2.69
N LEU A 175 -7.86 -32.34 -2.74
CA LEU A 175 -8.83 -31.36 -3.23
C LEU A 175 -9.15 -31.60 -4.71
N LYS A 176 -8.11 -31.76 -5.54
CA LYS A 176 -8.25 -32.03 -6.97
C LYS A 176 -9.07 -33.30 -7.24
N ASN A 177 -8.77 -34.40 -6.56
CA ASN A 177 -9.50 -35.68 -6.71
C ASN A 177 -10.97 -35.58 -6.29
N ASN A 178 -11.34 -34.57 -5.50
CA ASN A 178 -12.70 -34.27 -5.09
C ASN A 178 -13.37 -33.15 -5.92
N GLY A 179 -12.76 -32.76 -7.05
CA GLY A 179 -13.30 -31.73 -7.95
C GLY A 179 -13.23 -30.32 -7.37
N VAL A 180 -12.37 -30.08 -6.38
CA VAL A 180 -12.14 -28.76 -5.80
C VAL A 180 -10.79 -28.25 -6.31
N GLN A 181 -10.77 -27.07 -6.94
CA GLN A 181 -9.53 -26.41 -7.34
C GLN A 181 -8.66 -26.16 -6.09
N PRO A 182 -7.44 -26.72 -6.03
CA PRO A 182 -6.59 -26.57 -4.85
C PRO A 182 -6.17 -25.14 -4.55
N LEU A 183 -5.81 -24.38 -5.59
CA LEU A 183 -5.22 -23.04 -5.47
C LEU A 183 -5.97 -22.08 -6.37
N ALA A 184 -6.44 -20.98 -5.78
CA ALA A 184 -7.07 -19.91 -6.53
C ALA A 184 -6.05 -19.24 -7.46
N ALA A 185 -6.46 -18.90 -8.67
CA ALA A 185 -5.69 -18.08 -9.59
C ALA A 185 -6.41 -16.74 -9.77
N GLY A 186 -5.65 -15.67 -9.98
CA GLY A 186 -6.18 -14.34 -10.30
C GLY A 186 -5.41 -13.70 -11.44
N GLY A 187 -5.04 -14.50 -12.44
CA GLY A 187 -4.14 -14.14 -13.53
C GLY A 187 -4.54 -12.93 -14.36
N LYS A 188 -5.81 -12.52 -14.35
CA LYS A 188 -6.30 -11.35 -15.10
C LYS A 188 -5.52 -10.07 -14.84
N THR A 189 -5.11 -9.81 -13.60
CA THR A 189 -4.33 -8.61 -13.23
C THR A 189 -2.82 -8.84 -13.20
N LYS A 190 -2.37 -10.06 -13.47
CA LYS A 190 -0.97 -10.53 -13.53
C LYS A 190 -0.15 -10.42 -12.23
N TRP A 191 -0.29 -9.34 -11.45
CA TRP A 191 0.48 -9.13 -10.22
C TRP A 191 0.21 -10.22 -9.17
N THR A 192 -0.99 -10.79 -9.14
CA THR A 192 -1.33 -11.93 -8.27
C THR A 192 -0.51 -13.17 -8.58
N LEU A 193 -0.08 -13.36 -9.84
CA LEU A 193 0.80 -14.46 -10.23
C LEU A 193 2.24 -14.21 -9.80
N THR A 194 2.66 -12.95 -9.71
CA THR A 194 4.00 -12.62 -9.18
C THR A 194 4.08 -12.93 -7.70
N GLU A 195 2.99 -12.83 -6.93
CA GLU A 195 2.95 -13.24 -5.52
C GLU A 195 3.31 -14.72 -5.34
N TYR A 196 2.80 -15.61 -6.21
CA TYR A 196 3.18 -17.03 -6.18
C TYR A 196 4.64 -17.23 -6.51
N MET A 197 5.13 -16.57 -7.57
CA MET A 197 6.53 -16.67 -7.98
C MET A 197 7.47 -16.17 -6.86
N GLU A 198 7.19 -15.02 -6.27
CA GLU A 198 7.94 -14.43 -5.16
C GLU A 198 7.92 -15.32 -3.93
N ALA A 199 6.76 -15.90 -3.57
CA ALA A 199 6.63 -16.84 -2.47
C ALA A 199 7.49 -18.10 -2.66
N PHE A 200 7.47 -18.70 -3.85
CA PHE A 200 8.28 -19.88 -4.15
C PHE A 200 9.77 -19.56 -4.22
N LEU A 201 10.15 -18.47 -4.87
CA LEU A 201 11.54 -18.02 -4.95
C LEU A 201 12.12 -17.81 -3.55
N PHE A 202 11.36 -17.13 -2.68
CA PHE A 202 11.74 -16.88 -1.30
C PHE A 202 11.83 -18.18 -0.49
N GLY A 203 10.83 -19.06 -0.60
CA GLY A 203 10.81 -20.33 0.14
C GLY A 203 11.93 -21.29 -0.28
N MET A 204 12.26 -21.34 -1.57
CA MET A 204 13.26 -22.26 -2.12
C MET A 204 14.70 -21.74 -1.95
N HIS A 205 14.92 -20.45 -2.12
CA HIS A 205 16.26 -19.88 -2.25
C HIS A 205 16.59 -18.78 -1.23
N GLY A 206 15.62 -18.42 -0.38
CA GLY A 206 15.76 -17.40 0.65
C GLY A 206 15.63 -15.96 0.13
N PRO A 207 15.53 -14.99 1.05
CA PRO A 207 15.31 -13.57 0.73
C PRO A 207 16.43 -12.94 -0.10
N GLN A 208 17.68 -13.38 0.09
CA GLN A 208 18.84 -12.71 -0.50
C GLN A 208 18.82 -12.74 -2.03
N LEU A 209 18.35 -13.83 -2.63
CA LEU A 209 18.24 -13.94 -4.08
C LEU A 209 17.30 -12.85 -4.65
N THR A 210 16.17 -12.60 -3.98
CA THR A 210 15.23 -11.55 -4.37
C THR A 210 15.88 -10.16 -4.30
N PHE A 211 16.65 -9.86 -3.24
CA PHE A 211 17.35 -8.59 -3.14
C PHE A 211 18.42 -8.44 -4.22
N ASP A 212 19.20 -9.49 -4.49
CA ASP A 212 20.25 -9.46 -5.51
C ASP A 212 19.66 -9.28 -6.92
N LEU A 213 18.48 -9.83 -7.19
CA LEU A 213 17.74 -9.59 -8.45
C LEU A 213 17.27 -8.13 -8.58
N ILE A 214 16.72 -7.56 -7.50
CA ILE A 214 16.26 -6.15 -7.47
C ILE A 214 17.44 -5.19 -7.67
N GLU A 215 18.60 -5.51 -7.09
CA GLU A 215 19.81 -4.70 -7.18
C GLU A 215 20.65 -4.98 -8.44
N HIS A 216 20.14 -5.80 -9.37
CA HIS A 216 20.82 -6.19 -10.61
C HIS A 216 22.19 -6.85 -10.39
N LYS A 217 22.39 -7.51 -9.25
CA LYS A 217 23.58 -8.32 -8.94
C LYS A 217 23.49 -9.73 -9.53
N VAL A 218 22.26 -10.20 -9.74
CA VAL A 218 21.93 -11.49 -10.36
C VAL A 218 20.96 -11.26 -11.50
N GLU A 219 21.12 -12.02 -12.58
CA GLU A 219 20.23 -11.98 -13.74
C GLU A 219 18.97 -12.82 -13.50
N TRP A 220 17.83 -12.40 -14.05
CA TRP A 220 16.59 -13.20 -13.99
C TRP A 220 16.70 -14.55 -14.72
N THR A 221 17.75 -14.77 -15.51
CA THR A 221 18.05 -16.06 -16.14
C THR A 221 18.84 -17.03 -15.25
N ASP A 222 19.11 -16.67 -13.99
CA ASP A 222 19.80 -17.50 -13.01
C ASP A 222 19.14 -18.89 -12.87
N PRO A 223 19.93 -19.98 -12.73
CA PRO A 223 19.39 -21.33 -12.56
C PRO A 223 18.35 -21.46 -11.44
N LYS A 224 18.51 -20.77 -10.31
CA LYS A 224 17.56 -20.81 -9.19
C LYS A 224 16.20 -20.21 -9.55
N VAL A 225 16.22 -19.12 -10.32
CA VAL A 225 14.99 -18.51 -10.84
C VAL A 225 14.29 -19.49 -11.80
N LYS A 226 15.05 -20.16 -12.67
CA LYS A 226 14.51 -21.19 -13.57
C LYS A 226 13.92 -22.39 -12.83
N GLU A 227 14.57 -22.85 -11.76
CA GLU A 227 14.06 -23.92 -10.89
C GLU A 227 12.72 -23.55 -10.26
N THR A 228 12.57 -22.29 -9.79
CA THR A 228 11.30 -21.77 -9.25
C THR A 228 10.20 -21.81 -10.31
N PHE A 229 10.47 -21.34 -11.53
CA PHE A 229 9.50 -21.42 -12.63
C PHE A 229 9.20 -22.86 -13.04
N ALA A 230 10.17 -23.77 -12.99
CA ALA A 230 9.97 -25.18 -13.29
C ALA A 230 9.02 -25.84 -12.27
N LEU A 231 9.15 -25.50 -10.98
CA LEU A 231 8.21 -25.93 -9.95
C LEU A 231 6.81 -25.44 -10.24
N MET A 232 6.63 -24.13 -10.49
CA MET A 232 5.31 -23.57 -10.83
C MET A 232 4.69 -24.27 -12.04
N ALA A 233 5.48 -24.52 -13.08
CA ALA A 233 5.03 -25.22 -14.28
C ALA A 233 4.61 -26.68 -13.99
N ASP A 234 5.31 -27.38 -13.10
CA ASP A 234 4.91 -28.72 -12.64
C ASP A 234 3.56 -28.69 -11.93
N LEU A 235 3.34 -27.73 -11.04
CA LEU A 235 2.08 -27.64 -10.30
C LEU A 235 0.88 -27.24 -11.18
N ILE A 236 1.11 -26.40 -12.20
CA ILE A 236 0.12 -26.10 -13.24
C ILE A 236 -0.20 -27.37 -14.04
N LYS A 237 0.80 -28.15 -14.47
CA LYS A 237 0.59 -29.43 -15.17
C LYS A 237 -0.15 -30.45 -14.32
N LYS A 238 0.05 -30.43 -13.00
CA LYS A 238 -0.71 -31.23 -12.03
C LYS A 238 -2.16 -30.77 -11.89
N GLY A 239 -2.53 -29.61 -12.46
CA GLY A 239 -3.91 -29.10 -12.46
C GLY A 239 -4.32 -28.45 -11.13
N TYR A 240 -3.37 -28.02 -10.31
CA TYR A 240 -3.69 -27.45 -8.99
C TYR A 240 -4.24 -26.01 -9.06
N TRP A 241 -4.05 -25.33 -10.20
CA TRP A 241 -4.48 -23.95 -10.45
C TRP A 241 -5.73 -23.86 -11.35
N GLY A 242 -6.44 -24.97 -11.59
CA GLY A 242 -7.55 -25.02 -12.53
C GLY A 242 -7.11 -25.10 -13.99
N GLU A 243 -8.07 -25.06 -14.92
CA GLU A 243 -7.82 -25.23 -16.36
C GLU A 243 -7.36 -23.93 -17.05
N HIS A 244 -7.77 -22.77 -16.53
CA HIS A 244 -7.48 -21.44 -17.12
C HIS A 244 -7.06 -20.41 -16.06
N PRO A 245 -5.94 -20.61 -15.35
CA PRO A 245 -5.49 -19.70 -14.30
C PRO A 245 -5.19 -18.27 -14.78
N GLU A 246 -4.97 -18.08 -16.07
CA GLU A 246 -4.76 -16.78 -16.72
C GLU A 246 -6.04 -15.98 -16.96
N ALA A 247 -7.20 -16.65 -16.97
CA ALA A 247 -8.50 -16.06 -17.31
C ALA A 247 -9.32 -15.64 -16.08
N GLU A 248 -9.02 -16.23 -14.91
CA GLU A 248 -9.55 -15.84 -13.59
C GLU A 248 -8.88 -14.56 -13.07
#